data_AF-A0A379JWL0-F1
#
_entry.id   AF-A0A379JWL0-F1
#
_cell.length_a   1.000
_cell.length_b   1.000
_cell.length_c   1.000
_cell.angle_alpha   90.00
_cell.angle_beta   90.00
_cell.angle_gamma   90.00
#
_symmetry.space_group_name_H-M   'P 1'
#
loop_
_entity.id
_entity.type
_entity.pdbx_description
1 polymer ?
#
loop_
_entity_poly.entity_id
_entity_poly.type
_entity_poly.pdbx_seq_one_letter_code
_entity_poly.pdbx_strand_id
1 'polypeptide(L)'
;MCNDWGMTWGSHSNNHFDISLAMFTHVAAAAPGRVTAIDTHWIWQDGQYLMRNPLRIEGGLVQVPKTPGLGVELDKASRRATRWRWWISSKAARWCLMAK
;
A
#
# COMPACT_ATOMS: atom_id res chain seq x y z
N MET A 1 21.09 -11.12 -3.70
CA MET A 1 22.00 -10.67 -2.62
C MET A 1 21.65 -11.27 -1.27
N CYS A 2 20.51 -10.91 -0.61
CA CYS A 2 20.19 -11.47 0.71
C CYS A 2 20.19 -13.01 0.70
N ASN A 3 19.47 -13.62 -0.24
CA ASN A 3 19.47 -15.07 -0.43
C ASN A 3 20.89 -15.65 -0.65
N ASP A 4 21.66 -15.02 -1.52
CA ASP A 4 23.01 -15.51 -1.91
C ASP A 4 24.01 -15.40 -0.75
N TRP A 5 23.77 -14.52 0.21
CA TRP A 5 24.61 -14.29 1.39
C TRP A 5 24.02 -14.85 2.68
N GLY A 6 22.99 -15.71 2.59
CA GLY A 6 22.38 -16.34 3.76
C GLY A 6 21.61 -15.39 4.69
N MET A 7 21.25 -14.20 4.20
CA MET A 7 20.44 -13.22 4.94
C MET A 7 18.94 -13.40 4.64
N THR A 8 18.09 -12.91 5.55
CA THR A 8 16.62 -12.92 5.37
C THR A 8 16.16 -11.56 4.86
N TRP A 9 15.51 -11.52 3.69
CA TRP A 9 14.94 -10.29 3.14
C TRP A 9 13.61 -9.94 3.83
N GLY A 10 13.37 -8.65 4.01
CA GLY A 10 12.11 -8.07 4.46
C GLY A 10 11.88 -6.70 3.82
N SER A 11 10.70 -6.12 4.04
CA SER A 11 10.33 -4.81 3.51
C SER A 11 9.71 -3.94 4.59
N HIS A 12 10.16 -2.70 4.65
CA HIS A 12 9.55 -1.63 5.44
C HIS A 12 8.39 -0.99 4.69
N SER A 13 7.47 -0.35 5.41
CA SER A 13 6.40 0.46 4.84
C SER A 13 6.10 1.69 5.70
N ASN A 14 5.39 2.65 5.11
CA ASN A 14 4.70 3.75 5.80
C ASN A 14 3.21 3.66 5.47
N ASN A 15 2.38 4.58 6.00
CA ASN A 15 0.99 4.71 5.56
C ASN A 15 0.91 4.77 4.03
N HIS A 16 0.10 3.87 3.46
CA HIS A 16 0.02 3.70 2.03
C HIS A 16 -1.40 3.31 1.59
N PHE A 17 -1.69 3.54 0.31
CA PHE A 17 -2.92 3.08 -0.34
C PHE A 17 -2.76 1.64 -0.87
N ASP A 18 -3.86 1.07 -1.34
CA ASP A 18 -3.97 -0.27 -1.94
C ASP A 18 -3.05 -0.49 -3.15
N ILE A 19 -2.71 0.55 -3.90
CA ILE A 19 -1.72 0.43 -4.98
C ILE A 19 -0.35 -0.05 -4.47
N SER A 20 0.11 0.49 -3.35
CA SER A 20 1.38 0.11 -2.75
C SER A 20 1.30 -1.27 -2.13
N LEU A 21 0.14 -1.68 -1.61
CA LEU A 21 -0.07 -3.05 -1.16
C LEU A 21 0.16 -4.02 -2.32
N ALA A 22 -0.41 -3.76 -3.50
CA ALA A 22 -0.16 -4.59 -4.69
C ALA A 22 1.32 -4.59 -5.10
N MET A 23 2.00 -3.44 -5.05
CA MET A 23 3.45 -3.37 -5.30
C MET A 23 4.25 -4.25 -4.34
N PHE A 24 3.98 -4.16 -3.03
CA PHE A 24 4.64 -4.97 -2.01
C PHE A 24 4.38 -6.46 -2.21
N THR A 25 3.15 -6.86 -2.53
CA THR A 25 2.79 -8.25 -2.81
C THR A 25 3.63 -8.82 -3.96
N HIS A 26 3.76 -8.09 -5.08
CA HIS A 26 4.58 -8.54 -6.22
C HIS A 26 6.07 -8.59 -5.89
N VAL A 27 6.60 -7.59 -5.18
CA VAL A 27 8.03 -7.56 -4.79
C VAL A 27 8.35 -8.72 -3.83
N ALA A 28 7.49 -8.96 -2.84
CA ALA A 28 7.68 -10.06 -1.90
C ALA A 28 7.53 -11.43 -2.57
N ALA A 29 6.60 -11.58 -3.53
CA ALA A 29 6.44 -12.82 -4.29
C ALA A 29 7.66 -13.15 -5.15
N ALA A 30 8.38 -12.14 -5.63
CA ALA A 30 9.58 -12.31 -6.43
C ALA A 30 10.88 -12.42 -5.59
N ALA A 31 10.81 -12.19 -4.28
CA ALA A 31 11.98 -12.26 -3.41
C ALA A 31 12.39 -13.75 -3.20
N PRO A 32 13.62 -14.14 -3.60
CA PRO A 32 14.05 -15.53 -3.50
C PRO A 32 14.43 -15.93 -2.07
N GLY A 33 14.35 -17.22 -1.80
CA GLY A 33 14.81 -17.81 -0.53
C GLY A 33 13.80 -17.67 0.61
N ARG A 34 14.30 -17.73 1.84
CA ARG A 34 13.48 -17.55 3.05
C ARG A 34 13.34 -16.07 3.36
N VAL A 35 12.13 -15.55 3.21
CA VAL A 35 11.77 -14.17 3.55
C VAL A 35 11.11 -14.09 4.93
N THR A 36 11.17 -12.92 5.57
CA THR A 36 10.37 -12.63 6.76
C THR A 36 9.01 -12.05 6.35
N ALA A 37 8.05 -12.02 7.29
CA ALA A 37 6.84 -11.21 7.13
C ALA A 37 7.24 -9.75 6.87
N ILE A 38 6.61 -9.14 5.86
CA ILE A 38 6.87 -7.74 5.50
C ILE A 38 5.97 -6.80 6.29
N ASP A 39 6.47 -5.60 6.57
CA ASP A 39 5.69 -4.58 7.28
C ASP A 39 4.57 -4.05 6.37
N THR A 40 3.40 -3.81 6.94
CA THR A 40 2.34 -3.06 6.26
C THR A 40 1.60 -2.17 7.24
N HIS A 41 1.27 -0.95 6.79
CA HIS A 41 0.38 -0.04 7.50
C HIS A 41 -1.09 -0.21 7.05
N TRP A 42 -1.39 -1.23 6.24
CA TRP A 42 -2.69 -1.41 5.62
C TRP A 42 -3.86 -1.43 6.59
N ILE A 43 -3.71 -2.09 7.74
CA ILE A 43 -4.77 -2.19 8.77
C ILE A 43 -5.22 -0.82 9.30
N TRP A 44 -4.37 0.20 9.20
CA TRP A 44 -4.68 1.57 9.65
C TRP A 44 -5.36 2.41 8.57
N GLN A 45 -5.33 1.94 7.32
CA GLN A 45 -5.86 2.65 6.14
C GLN A 45 -6.97 1.87 5.43
N ASP A 46 -7.30 0.66 5.90
CA ASP A 46 -8.30 -0.21 5.30
C ASP A 46 -9.66 0.50 5.18
N GLY A 47 -10.34 0.28 4.05
CA GLY A 47 -11.52 1.06 3.65
C GLY A 47 -11.24 2.34 2.86
N GLN A 48 -9.99 2.81 2.75
CA GLN A 48 -9.62 3.98 1.93
C GLN A 48 -9.04 3.57 0.58
N TYR A 49 -9.88 2.98 -0.28
CA TYR A 49 -9.43 2.36 -1.53
C TYR A 49 -9.24 3.37 -2.65
N LEU A 50 -8.15 3.28 -3.40
CA LEU A 50 -7.99 3.93 -4.70
C LEU A 50 -8.27 2.96 -5.86
N MET A 51 -8.31 1.66 -5.59
CA MET A 51 -8.55 0.60 -6.55
C MET A 51 -9.96 0.04 -6.39
N ARG A 52 -10.54 -0.47 -7.48
CA ARG A 52 -11.85 -1.12 -7.49
C ARG A 52 -11.83 -2.50 -6.83
N ASN A 53 -10.67 -3.14 -6.85
CA ASN A 53 -10.43 -4.50 -6.36
C ASN A 53 -9.20 -4.52 -5.45
N PRO A 54 -9.26 -3.91 -4.24
CA PRO A 54 -8.14 -3.94 -3.31
C PRO A 54 -7.82 -5.39 -2.90
N LEU A 55 -6.53 -5.66 -2.71
CA LEU A 55 -6.09 -6.98 -2.22
C LEU A 55 -6.49 -7.16 -0.75
N ARG A 56 -6.73 -8.41 -0.35
CA ARG A 56 -7.15 -8.75 1.01
C ARG A 56 -6.02 -9.45 1.76
N ILE A 57 -5.90 -9.14 3.05
CA ILE A 57 -5.05 -9.88 3.97
C ILE A 57 -5.94 -10.94 4.64
N GLU A 58 -5.66 -12.21 4.42
CA GLU A 58 -6.39 -13.35 4.98
C GLU A 58 -5.39 -14.33 5.59
N GLY A 59 -5.57 -14.70 6.86
CA GLY A 59 -4.62 -15.56 7.57
C GLY A 59 -3.19 -14.98 7.67
N GLY A 60 -3.05 -13.64 7.66
CA GLY A 60 -1.75 -12.96 7.67
C GLY A 60 -1.02 -12.96 6.31
N LEU A 61 -1.70 -13.35 5.23
CA LEU A 61 -1.11 -13.45 3.88
C LEU A 61 -1.94 -12.65 2.86
N VAL A 62 -1.27 -12.22 1.80
CA VAL A 62 -1.91 -11.63 0.62
C VAL A 62 -1.68 -12.54 -0.57
N GLN A 63 -2.76 -12.91 -1.26
CA GLN A 63 -2.66 -13.70 -2.48
C GLN A 63 -2.12 -12.86 -3.64
N VAL A 64 -1.06 -13.34 -4.29
CA VAL A 64 -0.54 -12.71 -5.51
C VAL A 64 -1.60 -12.74 -6.60
N PRO A 65 -1.95 -11.60 -7.22
CA PRO A 65 -2.91 -11.55 -8.31
C PRO A 65 -2.48 -12.41 -9.50
N LYS A 66 -3.44 -13.09 -10.13
CA LYS A 66 -3.20 -13.94 -11.32
C LYS A 66 -3.38 -13.20 -12.65
N THR A 67 -3.87 -11.97 -12.60
CA THR A 67 -4.06 -11.11 -13.78
C THR A 67 -2.77 -10.36 -14.12
N PRO A 68 -2.57 -9.96 -15.39
CA PRO A 68 -1.38 -9.22 -15.80
C PRO A 68 -1.20 -7.89 -15.06
N GLY A 69 0.05 -7.40 -15.02
CA GLY A 69 0.41 -6.15 -14.34
C GLY A 69 0.29 -6.28 -12.81
N LEU A 70 -0.09 -5.18 -12.14
CA LEU A 70 -0.29 -5.20 -10.69
C LEU A 70 -1.53 -5.97 -10.25
N GLY A 71 -2.43 -6.33 -11.17
CA GLY A 71 -3.67 -7.04 -10.88
C GLY A 71 -4.76 -6.21 -10.16
N VAL A 72 -4.61 -4.89 -10.14
CA VAL A 72 -5.57 -3.93 -9.58
C VAL A 72 -6.01 -2.90 -10.62
N GLU A 73 -7.25 -2.43 -10.52
CA GLU A 73 -7.84 -1.45 -11.43
C GLU A 73 -8.15 -0.14 -10.70
N LEU A 74 -7.65 0.97 -11.24
CA LEU A 74 -7.81 2.30 -10.65
C LEU A 74 -9.28 2.77 -10.64
N ASP A 75 -9.79 3.13 -9.47
CA ASP A 75 -11.01 3.92 -9.36
C ASP A 75 -10.70 5.41 -9.54
N LYS A 76 -11.05 5.94 -10.72
CA LYS A 76 -10.89 7.36 -11.04
C LYS A 76 -11.73 8.27 -10.14
N ALA A 77 -12.88 7.83 -9.64
CA ALA A 77 -13.72 8.61 -8.75
C ALA A 77 -13.06 8.74 -7.37
N SER A 78 -12.70 7.62 -6.74
CA SER A 78 -11.96 7.63 -5.48
C SER A 78 -10.65 8.42 -5.59
N ARG A 79 -9.85 8.20 -6.64
CA ARG A 79 -8.61 8.97 -6.85
C ARG A 79 -8.85 10.48 -6.92
N ARG A 80 -9.91 10.93 -7.60
CA ARG A 80 -10.26 12.36 -7.64
C ARG A 80 -10.70 12.86 -6.26
N ALA A 81 -11.51 12.09 -5.53
CA ALA A 81 -11.96 12.43 -4.20
C ALA A 81 -10.78 12.55 -3.21
N THR A 82 -9.85 11.59 -3.23
CA THR A 82 -8.62 11.62 -2.43
C THR A 82 -7.74 12.81 -2.78
N ARG A 83 -7.56 13.13 -4.07
CA ARG A 83 -6.83 14.35 -4.49
C ARG A 83 -7.52 15.62 -3.99
N TRP A 84 -8.86 15.67 -4.04
CA TRP A 84 -9.62 16.80 -3.54
C TRP A 84 -9.48 16.97 -2.02
N ARG A 85 -9.58 15.86 -1.28
CA ARG A 85 -9.39 15.83 0.18
C ARG A 85 -7.98 16.30 0.56
N TRP A 86 -6.96 15.83 -0.16
CA TRP A 86 -5.58 16.29 -0.01
C TRP A 86 -5.47 17.80 -0.24
N TRP A 87 -6.07 18.32 -1.32
CA TRP A 87 -6.04 19.75 -1.63
C TRP A 87 -6.69 20.59 -0.52
N ILE A 88 -7.82 20.15 0.04
CA ILE A 88 -8.45 20.80 1.19
C ILE A 88 -7.52 20.74 2.40
N SER A 89 -6.98 19.58 2.77
CA SER A 89 -6.12 19.45 3.95
C SER A 89 -4.84 20.28 3.82
N SER A 90 -4.25 20.37 2.62
CA SER A 90 -3.05 21.15 2.36
C SER A 90 -3.32 22.66 2.29
N LYS A 91 -4.56 23.08 1.97
CA LYS A 91 -4.97 24.49 2.04
C LYS A 91 -5.46 24.91 3.42
N ALA A 92 -6.15 24.03 4.15
CA ALA A 92 -6.52 24.25 5.55
C ALA A 92 -5.26 24.45 6.41
N ALA A 93 -4.15 23.77 6.09
CA ALA A 93 -2.85 24.02 6.70
C ALA A 93 -2.25 25.42 6.40
N ARG A 94 -2.75 26.18 5.40
CA ARG A 94 -2.36 27.59 5.17
C ARG A 94 -3.19 28.58 5.99
N TRP A 95 -4.35 28.16 6.48
CA TRP A 95 -5.18 28.94 7.40
C TRP A 95 -5.08 28.29 8.77
N CYS A 96 -3.90 28.34 9.38
CA CYS A 96 -3.74 27.98 10.79
C CYS A 96 -4.80 28.74 11.59
N LEU A 97 -5.66 28.00 12.28
CA LEU A 97 -6.23 28.51 13.52
C LEU A 97 -5.03 28.87 14.41
N MET A 98 -4.82 30.17 14.65
CA MET A 98 -4.11 30.59 15.84
C MET A 98 -5.04 30.29 17.01
N ALA A 99 -4.82 29.16 17.66
CA ALA A 99 -5.38 28.92 18.98
C ALA A 99 -4.79 29.96 19.95
N LYS A 100 -5.65 30.57 20.78
CA LYS A 100 -5.19 31.32 21.97
C LYS A 100 -4.73 30.35 23.04
#